data_AF-A0A7U7CTC4-F1
#
_entry.id   AF-A0A7U7CTC4-F1
#
_cell.length_a   1.000
_cell.length_b   1.000
_cell.length_c   1.000
_cell.angle_alpha   90.00
_cell.angle_beta   90.00
_cell.angle_gamma   90.00
#
_symmetry.space_group_name_H-M   'P 1'
#
loop_
_entity.id
_entity.type
_entity.pdbx_description
1 polymer ?
#
loop_
_entity_poly.entity_id
_entity_poly.type
_entity_poly.pdbx_seq_one_letter_code
_entity_poly.pdbx_strand_id
1 'polypeptide(L)'
;MSNQAFHVAIRNPVYCGKIFIKKYRDEEAHYVKSLHAPLIRETLFNKVQLILEGNKRKIRKYIKFSSADVFSLRGFLICPKCGKI
;
A
#
# COMPACT_ATOMS: atom_id res chain seq x y z
N MET A 1 7.57 -4.83 17.62
CA MET A 1 6.40 -4.78 16.71
C MET A 1 6.91 -4.96 15.29
N SER A 2 6.45 -5.97 14.56
CA SER A 2 6.90 -6.18 13.17
C SER A 2 6.34 -5.07 12.27
N ASN A 3 7.16 -4.53 11.35
CA ASN A 3 6.74 -3.48 10.40
C ASN A 3 5.47 -3.89 9.61
N GLN A 4 5.29 -5.19 9.38
CA GLN A 4 4.12 -5.73 8.70
C GLN A 4 2.82 -5.49 9.47
N ALA A 5 2.83 -5.64 10.79
CA ALA A 5 1.63 -5.47 11.62
C ALA A 5 1.11 -4.03 11.55
N PHE A 6 2.01 -3.04 11.59
CA PHE A 6 1.66 -1.63 11.46
C PHE A 6 1.05 -1.31 10.09
N HIS A 7 1.65 -1.83 9.00
CA HIS A 7 1.13 -1.65 7.65
C HIS A 7 -0.25 -2.29 7.43
N VAL A 8 -0.58 -3.36 8.13
CA VAL A 8 -1.91 -3.97 8.09
C VAL A 8 -2.90 -3.13 8.92
N ALA A 9 -2.50 -2.72 10.13
CA ALA A 9 -3.34 -1.94 11.02
C ALA A 9 -3.78 -0.61 10.39
N ILE A 10 -2.87 0.13 9.75
CA ILE A 10 -3.18 1.45 9.18
C ILE A 10 -4.18 1.40 8.01
N ARG A 11 -4.41 0.22 7.41
CA ARG A 11 -5.38 0.00 6.33
C ARG A 11 -6.74 -0.48 6.83
N ASN A 12 -6.89 -0.71 8.14
CA ASN A 12 -8.12 -1.27 8.68
C ASN A 12 -9.22 -0.19 8.79
N PRO A 13 -10.36 -0.33 8.08
CA PRO A 13 -11.47 0.63 8.13
C PRO A 13 -12.21 0.67 9.48
N VAL A 14 -11.97 -0.30 10.38
CA VAL A 14 -12.57 -0.29 11.72
C VAL A 14 -12.20 0.99 12.48
N TYR A 15 -11.02 1.55 12.26
CA TYR A 15 -10.59 2.80 12.92
C TYR A 15 -11.42 4.03 12.51
N CYS A 16 -12.03 4.03 11.31
CA CYS A 16 -12.92 5.09 10.85
C CYS A 16 -14.41 4.80 11.10
N GLY A 17 -14.73 3.74 11.86
CA GLY A 17 -16.11 3.38 12.16
C GLY A 17 -16.83 2.73 10.96
N LYS A 18 -16.09 2.04 10.10
CA LYS A 18 -16.65 1.28 8.98
C LYS A 18 -16.26 -0.19 9.06
N ILE A 19 -17.20 -1.06 8.72
CA ILE A 19 -16.99 -2.49 8.64
C ILE A 19 -17.15 -2.91 7.19
N PHE A 20 -16.19 -3.68 6.69
CA PHE A 20 -16.26 -4.25 5.34
C PHE A 20 -17.00 -5.58 5.40
N ILE A 21 -18.13 -5.66 4.71
CA ILE A 21 -18.90 -6.89 4.55
C ILE A 21 -18.53 -7.50 3.20
N LYS A 22 -18.02 -8.74 3.24
CA LYS A 22 -17.68 -9.48 2.02
C LYS A 22 -18.95 -9.84 1.26
N LYS A 23 -18.85 -9.95 -0.07
CA LYS A 23 -19.93 -10.44 -0.94
C LYS A 23 -20.51 -11.74 -0.37
N TYR A 24 -21.82 -11.79 -0.17
CA TYR A 24 -22.52 -12.98 0.26
C TYR A 24 -23.68 -13.27 -0.69
N ARG A 25 -23.59 -14.40 -1.41
CA ARG A 25 -24.56 -14.79 -2.44
C ARG A 25 -24.75 -13.67 -3.47
N ASP A 26 -25.92 -13.06 -3.50
CA ASP A 26 -26.33 -12.00 -4.44
C ASP A 26 -26.01 -10.58 -3.94
N GLU A 27 -25.60 -10.42 -2.68
CA GLU A 27 -25.31 -9.11 -2.09
C GLU A 27 -23.88 -8.68 -2.38
N GLU A 28 -23.70 -7.51 -2.99
CA GLU A 28 -22.38 -6.93 -3.29
C GLU A 28 -21.59 -6.60 -2.02
N ALA A 29 -20.26 -6.63 -2.13
CA ALA A 29 -19.38 -6.24 -1.03
C ALA A 29 -19.52 -4.75 -0.75
N HIS A 30 -19.89 -4.39 0.47
CA HIS A 30 -20.18 -3.01 0.84
C HIS A 30 -19.60 -2.66 2.22
N TYR A 31 -19.49 -1.35 2.46
CA TYR A 31 -19.04 -0.81 3.74
C TYR A 31 -20.25 -0.33 4.54
N VAL A 32 -20.38 -0.84 5.76
CA VAL A 32 -21.45 -0.44 6.69
C VAL A 32 -20.87 0.41 7.81
N LYS A 33 -21.64 1.40 8.25
CA LYS A 33 -21.29 2.23 9.42
C LYS A 33 -21.40 1.38 10.69
N SER A 34 -20.37 1.40 11.51
CA SER A 34 -20.36 0.67 12.77
C SER A 34 -21.10 1.39 13.88
N LEU A 35 -21.48 0.62 14.91
CA LEU A 35 -22.06 1.16 16.14
C LEU A 35 -21.01 1.76 17.09
N HIS A 36 -19.73 1.38 16.97
CA HIS A 36 -18.68 1.92 17.83
C HIS A 36 -18.28 3.35 17.45
N ALA A 37 -17.81 4.09 18.44
CA ALA A 37 -17.25 5.42 18.24
C ALA A 37 -15.96 5.32 17.41
N PRO A 38 -15.86 6.04 16.27
CA PRO A 38 -14.67 6.01 15.43
C PRO A 38 -13.48 6.62 16.18
N LEU A 39 -12.33 5.94 16.14
CA LEU A 39 -11.08 6.43 16.75
C LEU A 39 -10.48 7.56 15.92
N ILE A 40 -10.69 7.54 14.61
CA ILE A 40 -10.15 8.51 13.66
C ILE A 40 -11.27 9.00 12.74
N ARG A 41 -11.21 10.29 12.35
CA ARG A 41 -12.14 10.86 11.36
C ARG A 41 -11.95 10.19 10.00
N GLU A 42 -13.05 9.92 9.32
CA GLU A 42 -13.04 9.29 7.99
C GLU A 42 -12.20 10.07 6.97
N THR A 43 -12.25 11.40 7.02
CA THR A 43 -11.44 12.28 6.14
C THR A 43 -9.94 12.08 6.33
N LEU A 44 -9.47 11.82 7.56
CA LEU A 44 -8.06 11.56 7.83
C LEU A 44 -7.67 10.18 7.32
N PHE A 45 -8.51 9.17 7.56
CA PHE A 45 -8.28 7.82 7.08
C PHE A 45 -8.15 7.78 5.55
N ASN A 46 -9.07 8.42 4.83
CA ASN A 46 -9.06 8.47 3.36
C ASN A 46 -7.80 9.18 2.82
N LYS A 47 -7.39 10.30 3.45
CA LYS A 47 -6.12 10.98 3.09
C LYS A 47 -4.92 10.06 3.26
N VAL A 48 -4.84 9.32 4.36
CA VAL A 48 -3.74 8.38 4.61
C VAL A 48 -3.75 7.23 3.61
N GLN A 49 -4.92 6.67 3.27
CA GLN A 49 -5.01 5.63 2.24
C GLN A 49 -4.50 6.15 0.88
N LEU A 50 -4.91 7.35 0.46
CA LEU A 50 -4.43 7.96 -0.79
C LEU A 50 -2.89 8.10 -0.81
N ILE A 51 -2.29 8.52 0.30
CA ILE A 51 -0.82 8.62 0.42
C ILE A 51 -0.17 7.23 0.34
N LEU A 52 -0.74 6.23 1.01
CA LEU A 52 -0.23 4.86 1.00
C LEU A 52 -0.36 4.20 -0.38
N GLU A 53 -1.44 4.50 -1.10
CA GLU A 53 -1.66 4.02 -2.47
C GLU A 53 -0.79 4.75 -3.49
N GLY A 54 -0.61 6.07 -3.34
CA GLY A 54 0.35 6.85 -4.15
C GLY A 54 1.80 6.41 -3.93
N ASN A 55 2.10 5.86 -2.74
CA ASN A 55 3.37 5.22 -2.41
C ASN A 55 3.47 3.74 -2.86
N LYS A 56 2.51 3.21 -3.63
CA LYS A 56 2.74 1.97 -4.39
C LYS A 56 3.90 2.26 -5.33
N ARG A 57 5.11 1.87 -4.89
CA ARG A 57 6.35 1.97 -5.64
C ARG A 57 6.01 1.56 -7.06
N LYS A 58 6.10 2.50 -8.02
CA LYS A 58 6.01 2.21 -9.45
C LYS A 58 7.14 1.25 -9.74
N ILE A 59 6.82 -0.02 -9.55
CA ILE A 59 7.53 -1.22 -9.92
C ILE A 59 9.05 -1.05 -9.75
N ARG A 60 9.63 -1.56 -8.64
CA ARG A 60 11.04 -1.97 -8.68
C ARG A 60 11.13 -3.18 -9.61
N LYS A 61 10.98 -2.93 -10.90
CA LYS A 61 11.13 -3.88 -12.01
C LYS A 61 12.62 -4.11 -12.04
N TYR A 62 13.04 -5.21 -11.40
CA TYR A 62 14.44 -5.62 -11.28
C TYR A 62 15.21 -4.69 -10.31
N ILE A 63 15.94 -5.20 -9.34
CA ILE A 63 17.37 -5.52 -9.46
C ILE A 63 17.70 -6.26 -8.16
N LYS A 64 17.73 -7.59 -8.19
CA LYS A 64 18.64 -8.37 -7.34
C LYS A 64 19.91 -8.55 -8.17
N PHE A 65 20.69 -7.49 -8.34
CA PHE A 65 22.05 -7.63 -8.83
C PHE A 65 22.97 -7.50 -7.63
N SER A 66 23.62 -8.61 -7.30
CA SER A 66 24.70 -8.67 -6.32
C SER A 66 25.93 -7.98 -6.91
N SER A 67 25.93 -6.67 -6.91
CA SER A 67 27.18 -5.92 -7.02
C SER A 67 27.12 -4.81 -6.00
N ALA A 68 28.08 -4.87 -5.09
CA ALA A 68 28.40 -3.81 -4.16
C ALA A 68 28.59 -2.49 -4.93
N ASP A 69 28.47 -1.41 -4.17
CA ASP A 69 28.81 -0.04 -4.52
C ASP A 69 27.70 0.82 -5.17
N VAL A 70 27.33 1.79 -4.33
CA VAL A 70 26.32 2.81 -4.46
C VAL A 70 26.58 3.63 -5.73
N PHE A 71 25.78 3.39 -6.76
CA PHE A 71 25.79 4.22 -7.97
C PHE A 71 24.50 5.03 -8.02
N SER A 72 24.63 6.37 -8.05
CA SER A 72 23.51 7.31 -7.88
C SER A 72 22.44 7.24 -8.97
N LEU A 73 22.74 6.65 -10.14
CA LEU A 73 21.80 6.46 -11.27
C LEU A 73 21.48 4.97 -11.52
N ARG A 74 21.66 4.08 -10.53
CA ARG A 74 21.29 2.65 -10.63
C ARG A 74 19.81 2.52 -10.97
N GLY A 75 19.48 1.79 -12.05
CA GLY A 75 18.12 1.60 -12.54
C GLY A 75 17.66 2.60 -13.62
N PHE A 76 18.48 3.61 -13.97
CA PHE A 76 18.20 4.56 -15.06
C PHE A 76 19.13 4.40 -16.26
N LEU A 77 20.26 3.70 -16.10
CA LEU A 77 21.18 3.42 -17.20
C LEU A 77 20.79 2.12 -17.90
N ILE A 78 20.81 2.13 -19.23
CA ILE A 78 20.65 0.93 -20.06
C ILE A 78 22.00 0.64 -20.69
N CYS A 79 22.53 -0.58 -20.52
CA CYS A 79 23.80 -0.96 -21.14
C CYS A 79 23.67 -0.97 -22.67
N PRO A 80 24.48 -0.20 -23.43
CA PRO A 80 24.38 -0.15 -24.88
C PRO A 80 24.83 -1.43 -25.59
N LYS A 81 25.53 -2.34 -24.89
CA LYS A 81 26.00 -3.62 -25.44
C LYS A 81 25.01 -4.77 -25.26
N CYS A 82 24.25 -4.78 -24.16
CA CYS A 82 23.38 -5.90 -23.83
C CYS A 82 21.93 -5.51 -23.49
N GLY A 83 21.60 -4.22 -23.54
CA GLY A 83 20.25 -3.70 -23.31
C GLY A 83 19.71 -3.91 -21.90
N LYS A 84 20.52 -4.40 -20.97
CA LYS A 84 20.13 -4.62 -19.57
C LYS A 84 20.26 -3.32 -18.78
N ILE A 85 19.28 -3.07 -17.92
CA ILE A 85 19.26 -2.00 -16.91
C ILE A 85 20.02 -2.45 -15.67
#